data_AF-A0A7V9ZXQ6-F1
#
_entry.id   AF-A0A7V9ZXQ6-F1
#
_cell.length_a   1.000
_cell.length_b   1.000
_cell.length_c   1.000
_cell.angle_alpha   90.00
_cell.angle_beta   90.00
_cell.angle_gamma   90.00
#
_symmetry.space_group_name_H-M   'P 1'
#
loop_
_entity.id
_entity.type
_entity.pdbx_description
1 polymer ?
#
loop_
_entity_poly.entity_id
_entity_poly.type
_entity_poly.pdbx_seq_one_letter_code
_entity_poly.pdbx_strand_id
1 'polypeptide(L)'
;LGLVRSGPELPHVEPGRIEIRFFAKVEEARMICDLEKALRLEPLHVLSASVVKERFEYDNAPGIHVAFVRVFRLWPTWDFIDEARYGGCRSWVNLRQPMPDFALEPVLDDAEHARRCEMFRAVGG
;
A
#
# COMPACT_ATOMS: atom_id res chain seq x y z
N LEU A 1 30.44 -13.77 -11.82
CA LEU A 1 30.16 -12.37 -12.21
C LEU A 1 28.66 -12.13 -12.03
N GLY A 2 28.26 -11.75 -10.81
CA GLY A 2 26.85 -11.50 -10.48
C GLY A 2 26.44 -10.11 -10.96
N LEU A 3 25.42 -10.05 -11.81
CA LEU A 3 24.78 -8.80 -12.21
C LEU A 3 24.13 -8.19 -10.96
N VAL A 4 24.74 -7.14 -10.43
CA VAL A 4 24.07 -6.21 -9.52
C VAL A 4 22.95 -5.58 -10.34
N ARG A 5 21.70 -6.01 -10.10
CA ARG A 5 20.54 -5.30 -10.61
C ARG A 5 20.51 -3.96 -9.91
N SER A 6 20.81 -2.88 -10.63
CA SER A 6 20.58 -1.51 -10.16
C SER A 6 19.14 -1.42 -9.65
N GLY A 7 18.96 -1.04 -8.38
CA GLY A 7 17.63 -0.75 -7.85
C GLY A 7 16.94 0.35 -8.67
N PRO A 8 15.61 0.48 -8.56
CA PRO A 8 14.93 1.59 -9.23
C PRO A 8 15.56 2.91 -8.79
N GLU A 9 15.81 3.78 -9.76
CA GLU A 9 16.28 5.14 -9.50
C GLU A 9 15.26 5.83 -8.59
N LEU A 10 15.71 6.24 -7.40
CA LEU A 10 14.86 6.97 -6.48
C LEU A 10 14.58 8.34 -7.10
N PRO A 11 13.32 8.82 -7.08
CA PRO A 11 12.98 10.12 -7.63
C PRO A 11 13.84 11.22 -6.96
N HIS A 12 14.21 12.24 -7.73
CA HIS A 12 14.89 13.41 -7.20
C HIS A 12 14.04 14.03 -6.08
N VAL A 13 14.57 14.05 -4.87
CA VAL A 13 13.90 14.65 -3.71
C VAL A 13 14.39 16.09 -3.59
N GLU A 14 13.55 17.05 -3.98
CA GLU A 14 13.74 18.44 -3.58
C GLU A 14 13.38 18.58 -2.09
N PRO A 15 14.26 19.15 -1.25
CA PRO A 15 13.93 19.35 0.17
C PRO A 15 12.63 20.17 0.32
N GLY A 16 11.66 19.61 1.06
CA GLY A 16 10.36 20.25 1.27
C GLY A 16 9.31 19.98 0.19
N ARG A 17 9.62 19.17 -0.83
CA ARG A 17 8.68 18.76 -1.89
C ARG A 17 8.69 17.25 -2.09
N ILE A 18 7.51 16.67 -2.12
CA ILE A 18 7.30 15.23 -2.31
C ILE A 18 6.48 15.04 -3.59
N GLU A 19 7.03 14.29 -4.54
CA GLU A 19 6.27 13.88 -5.71
C GLU A 19 5.37 12.68 -5.36
N ILE A 20 4.05 12.88 -5.34
CA ILE A 20 3.07 11.81 -5.17
C ILE A 20 2.64 11.35 -6.56
N ARG A 21 2.95 10.09 -6.88
CA ARG A 21 2.69 9.49 -8.20
C ARG A 21 1.52 8.53 -8.23
N PHE A 22 1.09 8.06 -7.05
CA PHE A 22 0.09 7.01 -6.94
C PHE A 22 -0.93 7.36 -5.85
N PHE A 23 -2.16 6.94 -6.08
CA PHE A 23 -3.25 6.97 -5.13
C PHE A 23 -3.75 5.55 -4.89
N ALA A 24 -3.95 5.18 -3.63
CA ALA A 24 -4.54 3.90 -3.25
C ALA A 24 -5.88 4.14 -2.55
N LYS A 25 -6.94 3.54 -3.08
CA LYS A 25 -8.27 3.52 -2.47
C LYS A 25 -8.46 2.20 -1.75
N VAL A 26 -8.76 2.24 -0.44
CA VAL A 26 -9.17 1.06 0.31
C VAL A 26 -10.58 0.64 -0.13
N GLU A 27 -10.73 -0.61 -0.54
CA GLU A 27 -12.03 -1.19 -0.97
C GLU A 27 -12.60 -2.14 0.06
N GLU A 28 -11.74 -2.89 0.75
CA GLU A 28 -12.13 -3.81 1.82
C GLU A 28 -11.02 -3.83 2.88
N ALA A 29 -11.40 -3.92 4.16
CA ALA A 29 -10.45 -4.11 5.25
C ALA A 29 -11.05 -5.07 6.28
N ARG A 30 -10.22 -5.95 6.84
CA ARG A 30 -10.63 -6.92 7.86
C ARG A 30 -9.48 -7.38 8.73
N MET A 31 -9.82 -7.97 9.86
CA MET A 31 -8.87 -8.70 10.71
C MET A 31 -8.88 -10.18 10.33
N ILE A 32 -7.70 -10.78 10.23
CA ILE A 32 -7.52 -12.22 10.06
C ILE A 32 -6.91 -12.77 11.34
N CYS A 33 -7.61 -13.69 12.01
CA CYS A 33 -7.17 -14.30 13.27
C CYS A 33 -6.68 -15.76 13.09
N ASP A 34 -6.44 -16.17 11.84
CA ASP A 34 -5.91 -17.49 11.47
C ASP A 34 -4.62 -17.28 10.65
N LEU A 35 -3.52 -17.85 11.15
CA LEU A 35 -2.20 -17.64 10.55
C LEU A 35 -2.09 -18.29 9.16
N GLU A 36 -2.70 -19.46 8.95
CA GLU A 36 -2.67 -20.13 7.64
C GLU A 36 -3.46 -19.32 6.62
N LYS A 37 -4.60 -18.73 7.01
CA LYS A 37 -5.32 -17.75 6.19
C LYS A 37 -4.43 -16.55 5.86
N ALA A 38 -3.77 -15.96 6.86
CA ALA A 38 -2.89 -14.80 6.62
C ALA A 38 -1.74 -15.14 5.64
N LEU A 39 -1.11 -16.31 5.78
CA LEU A 39 -0.03 -16.75 4.90
C LEU A 39 -0.49 -17.02 3.45
N ARG A 40 -1.76 -17.39 3.23
CA ARG A 40 -2.31 -17.55 1.87
C ARG A 40 -2.45 -16.24 1.08
N LEU A 41 -2.28 -15.08 1.73
CA LEU A 41 -2.24 -13.78 1.04
C LEU A 41 -0.89 -13.48 0.38
N GLU A 42 0.11 -14.36 0.48
CA GLU A 42 1.45 -14.17 -0.10
C GLU A 42 1.44 -13.68 -1.56
N PRO A 43 0.58 -14.19 -2.47
CA PRO A 43 0.55 -13.70 -3.85
C PRO A 43 0.07 -12.24 -4.02
N LEU A 44 -0.46 -11.62 -2.97
CA LEU A 44 -1.10 -10.30 -2.99
C LEU A 44 -0.27 -9.21 -2.29
N HIS A 45 0.89 -9.54 -1.72
CA HIS A 45 1.74 -8.58 -1.01
C HIS A 45 3.23 -8.90 -1.14
N VAL A 46 4.10 -7.98 -0.71
CA VAL A 46 5.56 -8.12 -0.83
C VAL A 46 6.25 -8.68 0.43
N LEU A 47 5.50 -8.92 1.51
CA LEU A 47 6.05 -9.37 2.79
C LEU A 47 6.45 -10.84 2.74
N SER A 48 7.56 -11.21 3.39
CA SER A 48 7.93 -12.60 3.59
C SER A 48 7.00 -13.28 4.61
N ALA A 49 6.93 -14.61 4.57
CA ALA A 49 6.18 -15.40 5.54
C ALA A 49 6.61 -15.13 7.00
N SER A 50 7.91 -14.89 7.24
CA SER A 50 8.41 -14.56 8.59
C SER A 50 7.89 -13.22 9.08
N VAL A 51 7.84 -12.19 8.22
CA VAL A 51 7.30 -10.87 8.56
C VAL A 51 5.79 -10.93 8.81
N VAL A 52 5.07 -11.75 8.05
CA VAL A 52 3.63 -11.97 8.29
C VAL A 52 3.41 -12.61 9.68
N LYS A 53 4.19 -13.63 10.04
CA LYS A 53 4.11 -14.28 11.36
C LYS A 53 4.41 -13.32 12.51
N GLU A 54 5.51 -12.56 12.41
CA GLU A 54 5.89 -11.57 13.41
C GLU A 54 4.79 -10.53 13.62
N ARG A 55 4.18 -10.03 12.53
CA ARG A 55 3.07 -9.07 12.61
C ARG A 55 1.80 -9.67 13.20
N PHE A 56 1.55 -10.94 12.93
CA PHE A 56 0.39 -11.67 13.44
C PHE A 56 0.50 -11.91 14.96
N GLU A 57 1.72 -12.09 15.47
CA GLU A 57 2.03 -12.37 16.88
C GLU A 57 2.45 -11.11 17.66
N TYR A 58 2.32 -9.91 17.07
CA TYR A 58 2.85 -8.66 17.62
C TYR A 58 2.26 -8.25 18.98
N ASP A 59 1.01 -8.62 19.27
CA ASP A 59 0.32 -8.31 20.52
C ASP A 59 -0.29 -9.59 21.15
N ASN A 60 -0.80 -9.48 22.37
CA ASN A 60 -1.37 -10.57 23.16
C ASN A 60 -2.56 -11.28 22.47
N ALA A 61 -3.21 -10.63 21.51
CA ALA A 61 -4.28 -11.21 20.70
C ALA A 61 -3.75 -11.49 19.28
N PRO A 62 -3.58 -12.77 18.89
CA PRO A 62 -3.05 -13.10 17.57
C PRO A 62 -3.99 -12.65 16.46
N GLY A 63 -3.44 -11.94 15.48
CA GLY A 63 -4.17 -11.51 14.30
C GLY A 63 -3.47 -10.42 13.52
N ILE A 64 -3.91 -10.22 12.28
CA ILE A 64 -3.37 -9.18 11.40
C ILE A 64 -4.50 -8.42 10.71
N HIS A 65 -4.44 -7.10 10.77
CA HIS A 65 -5.31 -6.24 9.97
C HIS A 65 -4.79 -6.16 8.54
N VAL A 66 -5.65 -6.45 7.58
CA VAL A 66 -5.34 -6.40 6.15
C VAL A 66 -6.32 -5.48 5.44
N ALA A 67 -5.83 -4.79 4.41
CA ALA A 67 -6.64 -3.96 3.53
C ALA A 67 -6.36 -4.34 2.08
N PHE A 68 -7.43 -4.50 1.29
CA PHE A 68 -7.38 -4.63 -0.15
C PHE A 68 -7.60 -3.26 -0.78
N VAL A 69 -6.71 -2.88 -1.72
CA VAL A 69 -6.69 -1.53 -2.29
C VAL A 69 -6.74 -1.57 -3.82
N ARG A 70 -7.43 -0.60 -4.41
CA ARG A 70 -7.30 -0.23 -5.83
C ARG A 70 -6.26 0.86 -5.97
N VAL A 71 -5.23 0.62 -6.77
CA VAL A 71 -4.12 1.57 -6.97
C VAL A 71 -4.24 2.23 -8.33
N PHE A 72 -4.08 3.55 -8.34
CA PHE A 72 -4.11 4.40 -9.52
C PHE A 72 -2.80 5.16 -9.64
N ARG A 73 -2.29 5.32 -10.85
CA ARG A 73 -1.28 6.32 -11.20
C ARG A 73 -1.98 7.67 -11.39
N LEU A 74 -1.37 8.73 -10.87
CA LEU A 74 -1.84 10.10 -11.03
C LEU A 74 -1.28 10.71 -12.32
N TRP A 75 -2.11 11.43 -13.06
CA TRP A 75 -1.66 12.30 -14.16
C TRP A 75 -2.31 13.68 -14.10
N PRO A 76 -1.52 14.78 -14.03
CA PRO A 76 -0.08 14.79 -13.75
C PRO A 76 0.25 14.25 -12.35
N THR A 77 1.54 14.08 -12.03
CA THR A 77 1.96 13.77 -10.66
C THR A 77 1.63 14.94 -9.73
N TRP A 78 1.42 14.65 -8.44
CA TRP A 78 1.13 15.69 -7.46
C TRP A 78 2.42 16.13 -6.76
N ASP A 79 2.81 17.36 -7.05
CA ASP A 79 3.82 18.09 -6.28
C ASP A 79 3.28 18.52 -4.92
N PHE A 80 3.54 17.71 -3.90
CA PHE A 80 3.09 17.95 -2.53
C PHE A 80 4.14 18.74 -1.74
N ILE A 81 3.72 19.80 -1.06
CA ILE A 81 4.60 20.59 -0.20
C ILE A 81 4.67 19.95 1.19
N ASP A 82 5.86 19.52 1.59
CA ASP A 82 6.11 18.94 2.92
C ASP A 82 6.23 20.06 3.96
N GLU A 83 5.13 20.31 4.67
CA GLU A 83 5.05 21.27 5.75
C GLU A 83 5.44 20.65 7.11
N ALA A 84 6.02 21.44 8.02
CA ALA A 84 6.41 21.00 9.37
C ALA A 84 5.25 20.36 10.20
N ARG A 85 3.99 20.65 9.86
CA ARG A 85 2.79 20.01 10.43
C ARG A 85 2.63 18.52 10.09
N TYR A 86 3.37 18.01 9.10
CA TYR A 86 3.36 16.60 8.73
C TYR A 86 4.46 15.80 9.43
N GLY A 87 5.49 16.46 9.96
CA GLY A 87 6.58 15.82 10.69
C GLY A 87 6.19 15.26 12.07
N GLY A 88 7.13 14.58 12.73
CA GLY A 88 6.94 13.99 14.07
C GLY A 88 6.20 12.64 14.06
N CYS A 89 5.86 12.13 15.25
CA CYS A 89 5.19 10.83 15.41
C CYS A 89 3.68 10.95 15.16
N ARG A 90 3.29 11.20 13.90
CA ARG A 90 1.89 11.28 13.48
C ARG A 90 1.56 10.10 12.58
N SER A 91 0.59 9.29 12.98
CA SER A 91 0.09 8.17 12.17
C SER A 91 -0.88 8.61 11.08
N TRP A 92 -1.49 9.79 11.25
CA TRP A 92 -2.48 10.37 10.34
C TRP A 92 -2.30 11.88 10.24
N VAL A 93 -2.39 12.40 9.02
CA VAL A 93 -2.35 13.84 8.75
C VAL A 93 -3.52 14.22 7.87
N ASN A 94 -4.20 15.31 8.23
CA ASN A 94 -5.16 15.94 7.34
C ASN A 94 -4.38 16.71 6.27
N LEU A 95 -4.66 16.49 5.00
CA LEU A 95 -4.06 17.29 3.92
C LEU A 95 -4.78 18.64 3.85
N ARG A 96 -4.04 19.74 3.67
CA ARG A 96 -4.65 21.09 3.60
C ARG A 96 -5.52 21.29 2.37
N GLN A 97 -5.13 20.67 1.26
CA GLN A 97 -5.81 20.83 -0.02
C GLN A 97 -6.48 19.51 -0.38
N PRO A 98 -7.74 19.55 -0.87
CA PRO A 98 -8.30 18.38 -1.52
C PRO A 98 -7.38 18.01 -2.68
N MET A 99 -7.35 16.72 -3.00
CA MET A 99 -6.65 16.24 -4.18
C MET A 99 -7.13 17.04 -5.40
N PRO A 100 -6.23 17.70 -6.15
CA PRO A 100 -6.58 18.31 -7.44
C PRO A 100 -7.27 17.30 -8.36
N ASP A 101 -7.92 17.79 -9.41
CA ASP A 101 -8.52 16.94 -10.44
C ASP A 101 -7.41 16.23 -11.24
N PHE A 102 -6.95 15.08 -10.73
CA PHE A 102 -6.03 14.19 -11.42
C PHE A 102 -6.80 13.17 -12.26
N ALA A 103 -6.25 12.85 -13.43
CA ALA A 103 -6.63 11.61 -14.07
C ALA A 103 -6.09 10.44 -13.22
N LEU A 104 -6.97 9.53 -12.84
CA LEU A 104 -6.66 8.32 -12.10
C LEU A 104 -6.61 7.16 -13.07
N GLU A 105 -5.40 6.77 -13.47
CA GLU A 105 -5.20 5.63 -14.35
C GLU A 105 -5.00 4.36 -13.50
N PRO A 106 -5.86 3.33 -13.60
CA PRO A 106 -5.67 2.12 -12.82
C PRO A 106 -4.35 1.41 -13.14
N VAL A 107 -3.59 1.01 -12.12
CA VAL A 107 -2.30 0.31 -12.31
C VAL A 107 -2.50 -1.11 -12.86
N LEU A 108 -3.59 -1.76 -12.45
CA LEU A 108 -4.05 -3.03 -13.01
C LEU A 108 -5.34 -2.77 -13.76
N ASP A 109 -5.58 -3.46 -14.87
CA ASP A 109 -6.90 -3.44 -15.50
C ASP A 109 -7.98 -4.00 -14.56
N ASP A 110 -9.25 -3.80 -14.92
CA ASP A 110 -10.37 -4.21 -14.09
C ASP A 110 -10.47 -5.73 -13.94
N ALA A 111 -10.06 -6.50 -14.95
CA ALA A 111 -10.14 -7.95 -14.94
C ALA A 111 -9.12 -8.56 -13.96
N GLU A 112 -7.87 -8.13 -14.01
CA GLU A 112 -6.82 -8.58 -13.09
C GLU A 112 -7.09 -8.10 -11.66
N HIS A 113 -7.65 -6.90 -11.50
CA HIS A 113 -8.07 -6.40 -10.19
C HIS A 113 -9.21 -7.24 -9.59
N ALA A 114 -10.24 -7.55 -10.39
CA ALA A 114 -11.33 -8.41 -9.96
C ALA A 114 -10.82 -9.80 -9.55
N ARG A 115 -9.92 -10.40 -10.34
CA ARG A 115 -9.28 -11.68 -10.02
C ARG A 115 -8.55 -11.64 -8.67
N ARG A 116 -7.78 -10.58 -8.40
CA ARG A 116 -7.09 -10.42 -7.11
C ARG A 116 -8.04 -10.16 -5.95
N CYS A 117 -9.15 -9.47 -6.20
CA CYS A 117 -10.20 -9.24 -5.22
C CYS A 117 -10.86 -10.57 -4.81
N GLU A 118 -11.13 -11.45 -5.77
CA GLU A 118 -11.64 -12.81 -5.51
C GLU A 118 -10.63 -13.64 -4.69
N MET A 119 -9.34 -13.61 -5.05
CA MET A 119 -8.28 -14.25 -4.26
C MET A 119 -8.25 -13.73 -2.82
N PHE A 120 -8.35 -12.42 -2.63
CA PHE A 120 -8.41 -11.80 -1.32
C PHE A 120 -9.62 -12.31 -0.55
N ARG A 121 -10.83 -12.28 -1.13
CA ARG A 121 -12.07 -12.71 -0.46
C ARG A 121 -12.09 -14.20 -0.12
N ALA A 122 -11.47 -15.06 -0.94
CA ALA A 122 -11.37 -16.49 -0.68
C ALA A 122 -10.60 -16.85 0.61
N VAL A 123 -9.78 -15.93 1.13
CA VAL A 123 -9.06 -16.10 2.41
C VAL A 123 -9.93 -15.74 3.62
N GLY A 124 -10.93 -14.87 3.43
CA GLY A 124 -11.74 -14.27 4.51
C GLY A 124 -13.02 -15.02 4.85
N GLY A 125 -13.42 -16.02 4.05
CA GLY A 125 -14.52 -16.93 4.34
C GLY A 125 -14.22 -17.96 5.40
#